data_AF-A0A7X3WAR0-F1
#
_entry.id   AF-A0A7X3WAR0-F1
#
_cell.length_a   1.000
_cell.length_b   1.000
_cell.length_c   1.000
_cell.angle_alpha   90.00
_cell.angle_beta   90.00
_cell.angle_gamma   90.00
#
_symmetry.space_group_name_H-M   'P 1'
#
loop_
_entity.id
_entity.type
_entity.pdbx_description
1 polymer ?
#
loop_
_entity_poly.entity_id
_entity_poly.type
_entity_poly.pdbx_seq_one_letter_code
_entity_poly.pdbx_strand_id
1 'polypeptide(L)'
;MWKTINNIAYRLYFAYRSRISRRENKRWTVRVAPTRDPEPRPVLYVAWGRIGDVVLATGHLKRMRRWFHPSPVWFLGRSRVRPLVEPHVDAFLPFPEPAARLTGSGGAPAASLDGIANRSFRCVIADIHTFYGGLFALDAVLAAVRADRRFVYEGYHLGEDLAPERPYPAGYEVVPKYEDGEGGGKNFASCHLLHHNAHYIRRVLAHCGVETDGGEAWRPDLDHVGSGADACHRFGVEPGEYVAWQPLSDNRRKDYPMARWAETIRAFPEMQFVALVEPGRADEVSRTAPQGVRVIETSLTGVMKLIREARLFVGLDSGLSHISTVMGTPTVCVCPDSHLGYFFPYPESYGYRNLHTVVHPDYLPCRGCFMTCRHEPLTSTVTRGALCLRTLPSRLVIEAIRSAL
;
A
#
# COMPACT_ATOMS: atom_id res chain seq x y z
N MET A 1 -10.76 19.69 21.90
CA MET A 1 -9.94 20.80 21.37
C MET A 1 -9.00 20.36 20.25
N TRP A 2 -7.98 19.53 20.51
CA TRP A 2 -6.96 19.17 19.49
C TRP A 2 -7.52 18.52 18.22
N LYS A 3 -8.53 17.65 18.34
CA LYS A 3 -9.15 17.02 17.16
C LYS A 3 -9.64 18.04 16.13
N THR A 4 -10.34 19.07 16.59
CA THR A 4 -10.87 20.15 15.73
C THR A 4 -9.74 20.94 15.09
N ILE A 5 -8.74 21.36 15.88
CA ILE A 5 -7.57 22.10 15.39
C ILE A 5 -6.80 21.28 14.35
N ASN A 6 -6.53 20.02 14.65
CA ASN A 6 -5.79 19.12 13.78
C ASN A 6 -6.57 18.87 12.48
N ASN A 7 -7.89 18.67 12.54
CA ASN A 7 -8.73 18.55 11.34
C ASN A 7 -8.68 19.82 10.48
N ILE A 8 -8.74 21.02 11.07
CA ILE A 8 -8.64 22.29 10.32
C ILE A 8 -7.27 22.41 9.64
N ALA A 9 -6.19 22.16 10.37
CA ALA A 9 -4.83 22.18 9.80
C ALA A 9 -4.68 21.19 8.65
N TYR A 10 -5.25 19.99 8.81
CA TYR A 10 -5.24 18.96 7.77
C TYR A 10 -6.06 19.39 6.53
N ARG A 11 -7.27 19.94 6.72
CA ARG A 11 -8.09 20.51 5.64
C ARG A 11 -7.33 21.59 4.87
N LEU A 12 -6.67 22.51 5.58
CA LEU A 12 -5.88 23.58 4.96
C LEU A 12 -4.71 23.01 4.15
N TYR A 13 -4.02 22.00 4.65
CA TYR A 13 -2.96 21.30 3.93
C TYR A 13 -3.48 20.67 2.62
N PHE A 14 -4.60 19.95 2.67
CA PHE A 14 -5.19 19.33 1.47
C PHE A 14 -5.77 20.36 0.49
N ALA A 15 -6.37 21.44 0.98
CA ALA A 15 -6.84 22.54 0.15
C ALA A 15 -5.67 23.25 -0.56
N TYR A 16 -4.58 23.53 0.16
CA TYR A 16 -3.35 24.09 -0.41
C TYR A 16 -2.77 23.17 -1.50
N ARG A 17 -2.62 21.87 -1.20
CA ARG A 17 -2.15 20.86 -2.15
C ARG A 17 -3.05 20.79 -3.40
N SER A 18 -4.37 20.74 -3.21
CA SER A 18 -5.32 20.69 -4.32
C SER A 18 -5.25 21.94 -5.21
N ARG A 19 -5.03 23.13 -4.62
CA ARG A 19 -4.82 24.38 -5.38
C ARG A 19 -3.55 24.36 -6.22
N ILE A 20 -2.45 23.79 -5.73
CA ILE A 20 -1.22 23.62 -6.51
C ILE A 20 -1.50 22.74 -7.73
N SER A 21 -2.10 21.56 -7.53
CA SER A 21 -2.46 20.66 -8.63
C SER A 21 -3.37 21.36 -9.65
N ARG A 22 -4.41 22.08 -9.20
CA ARG A 22 -5.31 22.83 -10.09
C ARG A 22 -4.61 23.90 -10.94
N ARG A 23 -3.56 24.55 -10.42
CA ARG A 23 -2.78 25.55 -11.19
C ARG A 23 -1.96 24.89 -12.30
N GLU A 24 -1.41 23.72 -12.03
CA GLU A 24 -0.67 22.90 -13.01
C GLU A 24 -1.62 22.26 -14.04
N ASN A 25 -2.85 21.91 -13.60
CA ASN A 25 -3.91 21.28 -14.39
C ASN A 25 -4.60 22.18 -15.44
N LYS A 26 -4.23 23.45 -15.65
CA LYS A 26 -4.87 24.27 -16.70
C LYS A 26 -4.57 23.79 -18.14
N ARG A 27 -3.86 22.66 -18.32
CA ARG A 27 -3.39 22.13 -19.61
C ARG A 27 -4.06 20.83 -20.07
N TRP A 28 -5.07 20.31 -19.38
CA TRP A 28 -5.78 19.11 -19.83
C TRP A 28 -6.60 19.39 -21.09
N THR A 29 -5.99 19.18 -22.25
CA THR A 29 -6.68 19.15 -23.53
C THR A 29 -7.03 17.72 -23.85
N VAL A 30 -8.33 17.40 -23.86
CA VAL A 30 -8.83 16.10 -24.28
C VAL A 30 -8.57 15.97 -25.78
N ARG A 31 -7.60 15.15 -26.17
CA ARG A 31 -7.45 14.72 -27.56
C ARG A 31 -8.18 13.39 -27.72
N VAL A 32 -9.37 13.44 -28.32
CA VAL A 32 -10.08 12.25 -28.80
C VAL A 32 -9.25 11.67 -29.95
N ALA A 33 -8.84 10.41 -29.85
CA ALA A 33 -8.11 9.74 -30.91
C ALA A 33 -9.09 9.21 -31.98
N PRO A 34 -8.75 9.28 -33.29
CA PRO A 34 -9.45 8.54 -34.33
C PRO A 34 -9.12 7.03 -34.28
N THR A 35 -9.96 6.24 -34.95
CA THR A 35 -10.15 4.79 -34.86
C THR A 35 -9.07 3.86 -35.45
N ARG A 36 -9.11 2.61 -34.94
CA ARG A 36 -8.65 1.29 -35.48
C ARG A 36 -7.15 1.01 -35.53
N ASP A 37 -6.61 0.55 -34.40
CA ASP A 37 -5.47 -0.38 -34.40
C ASP A 37 -5.97 -1.80 -34.73
N PRO A 38 -5.24 -2.58 -35.56
CA PRO A 38 -5.58 -3.96 -35.92
C PRO A 38 -5.31 -4.98 -34.78
N GLU A 39 -4.51 -4.63 -33.78
CA GLU A 39 -4.21 -5.46 -32.61
C GLU A 39 -5.05 -5.05 -31.37
N PRO A 40 -5.33 -5.99 -30.46
CA PRO A 40 -6.06 -5.67 -29.24
C PRO A 40 -5.24 -4.72 -28.36
N ARG A 41 -5.72 -3.48 -28.23
CA ARG A 41 -5.03 -2.44 -27.44
C ARG A 41 -4.89 -2.84 -25.96
N PRO A 42 -3.74 -2.54 -25.34
CA PRO A 42 -3.48 -2.90 -23.94
C PRO A 42 -4.40 -2.18 -22.96
N VAL A 43 -4.61 -2.79 -21.80
CA VAL A 43 -5.15 -2.15 -20.59
C VAL A 43 -4.00 -1.68 -19.73
N LEU A 44 -3.99 -0.41 -19.33
CA LEU A 44 -2.96 0.15 -18.46
C LEU A 44 -3.45 0.20 -17.01
N TYR A 45 -2.87 -0.62 -16.15
CA TYR A 45 -3.01 -0.50 -14.71
C TYR A 45 -1.93 0.43 -14.15
N VAL A 46 -2.32 1.55 -13.55
CA VAL A 46 -1.37 2.52 -12.97
C VAL A 46 -1.41 2.44 -11.46
N ALA A 47 -0.28 2.21 -10.81
CA ALA A 47 -0.20 2.19 -9.36
C ALA A 47 0.91 3.12 -8.86
N TRP A 48 0.63 3.92 -7.83
CA TRP A 48 1.67 4.74 -7.18
C TRP A 48 2.83 3.87 -6.64
N GLY A 49 2.55 2.60 -6.36
CA GLY A 49 3.57 1.57 -6.18
C GLY A 49 4.11 1.48 -4.77
N ARG A 50 3.27 1.69 -3.73
CA ARG A 50 3.61 1.21 -2.38
C ARG A 50 3.38 -0.29 -2.31
N ILE A 51 4.27 -1.00 -1.61
CA ILE A 51 4.24 -2.47 -1.52
C ILE A 51 2.88 -2.97 -1.00
N GLY A 52 2.37 -2.41 0.10
CA GLY A 52 1.10 -2.85 0.70
C GLY A 52 -0.08 -2.72 -0.27
N ASP A 53 -0.23 -1.56 -0.91
CA ASP A 53 -1.30 -1.30 -1.87
C ASP A 53 -1.25 -2.28 -3.06
N VAL A 54 -0.04 -2.61 -3.54
CA VAL A 54 0.17 -3.56 -4.64
C VAL A 54 -0.09 -5.01 -4.21
N VAL A 55 0.34 -5.42 -3.02
CA VAL A 55 0.02 -6.75 -2.47
C VAL A 55 -1.50 -6.92 -2.38
N LEU A 56 -2.21 -5.92 -1.86
CA LEU A 56 -3.67 -5.97 -1.76
C LEU A 56 -4.36 -5.97 -3.14
N ALA A 57 -3.67 -5.51 -4.19
CA ALA A 57 -4.16 -5.54 -5.56
C ALA A 57 -3.91 -6.89 -6.27
N THR A 58 -3.00 -7.76 -5.79
CA THR A 58 -2.70 -9.02 -6.50
C THR A 58 -3.93 -9.93 -6.64
N GLY A 59 -4.90 -9.80 -5.71
CA GLY A 59 -6.16 -10.51 -5.75
C GLY A 59 -6.94 -10.30 -7.05
N HIS A 60 -7.02 -9.07 -7.57
CA HIS A 60 -7.66 -8.82 -8.88
C HIS A 60 -6.65 -8.84 -10.03
N LEU A 61 -5.41 -8.40 -9.82
CA LEU A 61 -4.39 -8.38 -10.89
C LEU A 61 -4.21 -9.75 -11.55
N LYS A 62 -4.18 -10.84 -10.76
CA LYS A 62 -4.02 -12.21 -11.30
C LYS A 62 -5.15 -12.65 -12.24
N ARG A 63 -6.29 -11.98 -12.19
CA ARG A 63 -7.48 -12.27 -13.01
C ARG A 63 -7.60 -11.33 -14.21
N MET A 64 -6.90 -10.19 -14.22
CA MET A 64 -7.04 -9.16 -15.24
C MET A 64 -6.73 -9.66 -16.66
N ARG A 65 -5.68 -10.48 -16.84
CA ARG A 65 -5.31 -11.01 -18.16
C ARG A 65 -6.45 -11.79 -18.81
N ARG A 66 -7.14 -12.60 -18.00
CA ARG A 66 -8.32 -13.37 -18.43
C ARG A 66 -9.52 -12.47 -18.70
N TRP A 67 -9.81 -11.54 -17.81
CA TRP A 67 -10.96 -10.63 -17.96
C TRP A 67 -10.86 -9.72 -19.18
N PHE A 68 -9.65 -9.23 -19.50
CA PHE A 68 -9.44 -8.32 -20.61
C PHE A 68 -9.02 -9.00 -21.91
N HIS A 69 -8.82 -10.33 -21.92
CA HIS A 69 -8.44 -11.06 -23.13
C HIS A 69 -9.35 -10.71 -24.32
N PRO A 70 -8.81 -10.44 -25.52
CA PRO A 70 -7.39 -10.60 -25.91
C PRO A 70 -6.50 -9.37 -25.64
N SER A 71 -6.99 -8.33 -24.96
CA SER A 71 -6.17 -7.16 -24.61
C SER A 71 -5.10 -7.52 -23.58
N PRO A 72 -3.80 -7.23 -23.85
CA PRO A 72 -2.74 -7.44 -22.86
C PRO A 72 -2.88 -6.45 -21.70
N VAL A 73 -2.46 -6.87 -20.50
CA VAL A 73 -2.50 -6.07 -19.29
C VAL A 73 -1.11 -5.54 -18.99
N TRP A 74 -0.96 -4.23 -18.99
CA TRP A 74 0.28 -3.52 -18.74
C TRP A 74 0.22 -2.84 -17.39
N PHE A 75 1.31 -2.90 -16.62
CA PHE A 75 1.39 -2.28 -15.30
C PHE A 75 2.41 -1.15 -15.30
N LEU A 76 2.00 0.04 -14.89
CA LEU A 76 2.88 1.18 -14.68
C LEU A 76 3.05 1.45 -13.18
N GLY A 77 4.28 1.37 -12.68
CA GLY A 77 4.57 1.61 -11.27
C GLY A 77 6.06 1.71 -10.92
N ARG A 78 6.38 1.83 -9.62
CA ARG A 78 7.77 1.90 -9.15
C ARG A 78 8.52 0.59 -9.39
N SER A 79 9.77 0.66 -9.82
CA SER A 79 10.62 -0.53 -10.06
C SER A 79 10.65 -1.51 -8.88
N ARG A 80 10.59 -0.99 -7.64
CA ARG A 80 10.61 -1.81 -6.42
C ARG A 80 9.43 -2.77 -6.28
N VAL A 81 8.28 -2.53 -6.91
CA VAL A 81 7.11 -3.43 -6.82
C VAL A 81 7.05 -4.46 -7.95
N ARG A 82 7.96 -4.40 -8.93
CA ARG A 82 7.99 -5.32 -10.07
C ARG A 82 7.84 -6.80 -9.65
N PRO A 83 8.56 -7.32 -8.63
CA PRO A 83 8.46 -8.74 -8.24
C PRO A 83 7.08 -9.19 -7.76
N LEU A 84 6.19 -8.25 -7.40
CA LEU A 84 4.83 -8.54 -6.95
C LEU A 84 3.83 -8.63 -8.11
N VAL A 85 4.13 -7.99 -9.24
CA VAL A 85 3.16 -7.76 -10.33
C VAL A 85 3.52 -8.45 -11.63
N GLU A 86 4.82 -8.61 -11.92
CA GLU A 86 5.33 -9.21 -13.15
C GLU A 86 4.73 -10.61 -13.44
N PRO A 87 4.47 -11.49 -12.44
CA PRO A 87 3.78 -12.76 -12.68
C PRO A 87 2.33 -12.63 -13.15
N HIS A 88 1.69 -11.47 -12.94
CA HIS A 88 0.27 -11.27 -13.15
C HIS A 88 -0.07 -10.42 -14.38
N VAL A 89 0.94 -9.84 -15.05
CA VAL A 89 0.76 -8.86 -16.14
C VAL A 89 1.60 -9.24 -17.36
N ASP A 90 1.23 -8.75 -18.54
CA ASP A 90 1.95 -9.02 -19.78
C ASP A 90 3.17 -8.10 -19.97
N ALA A 91 3.16 -6.92 -19.36
CA ALA A 91 4.29 -6.00 -19.37
C ALA A 91 4.36 -5.14 -18.10
N PHE A 92 5.57 -4.89 -17.61
CA PHE A 92 5.84 -3.94 -16.53
C PHE A 92 6.59 -2.72 -17.06
N LEU A 93 6.04 -1.53 -16.79
CA LEU A 93 6.61 -0.24 -17.12
C LEU A 93 7.04 0.47 -15.83
N PRO A 94 8.35 0.71 -15.62
CA PRO A 94 8.80 1.47 -14.46
C PRO A 94 8.44 2.96 -14.60
N PHE A 95 8.19 3.63 -13.48
CA PHE A 95 8.15 5.09 -13.47
C PHE A 95 9.50 5.72 -13.86
N PRO A 96 9.50 6.92 -14.47
CA PRO A 96 10.69 7.74 -14.66
C PRO A 96 11.47 7.94 -13.35
N GLU A 97 12.78 7.65 -13.34
CA GLU A 97 13.67 8.06 -12.25
C GLU A 97 14.36 9.41 -12.54
N PRO A 98 14.64 10.24 -11.52
CA PRO A 98 14.33 10.01 -10.12
C PRO A 98 12.90 10.45 -9.79
N ALA A 99 12.11 9.54 -9.20
CA ALA A 99 10.78 9.86 -8.67
C ALA A 99 10.81 10.99 -7.63
N ALA A 100 11.99 11.33 -7.09
CA ALA A 100 12.26 12.45 -6.19
C ALA A 100 12.12 13.85 -6.83
N ARG A 101 12.22 13.98 -8.16
CA ARG A 101 11.99 15.28 -8.86
C ARG A 101 10.52 15.53 -9.20
N LEU A 102 9.65 14.55 -9.00
CA LEU A 102 8.21 14.66 -9.24
C LEU A 102 7.46 15.37 -8.10
N THR A 103 8.18 15.85 -7.06
CA THR A 103 7.61 16.59 -5.92
C THR A 103 7.87 18.09 -5.95
N GLY A 104 8.43 18.65 -7.03
CA GLY A 104 8.61 20.09 -7.17
C GLY A 104 9.18 20.50 -8.52
N SER A 105 8.45 21.37 -9.23
CA SER A 105 8.89 22.22 -10.35
C SER A 105 10.02 21.66 -11.23
N GLY A 106 9.67 20.74 -12.13
CA GLY A 106 10.57 20.30 -13.18
C GLY A 106 9.86 19.26 -14.03
N GLY A 107 9.64 19.57 -15.31
CA GLY A 107 9.03 18.64 -16.25
C GLY A 107 9.76 17.29 -16.24
N ALA A 108 8.99 16.20 -16.25
CA ALA A 108 9.54 14.85 -16.33
C ALA A 108 10.41 14.72 -17.60
N PRO A 109 11.55 14.00 -17.55
CA PRO A 109 12.36 13.73 -18.74
C PRO A 109 11.55 12.89 -19.73
N ALA A 110 11.43 13.39 -20.96
CA ALA A 110 10.71 12.75 -22.07
C ALA A 110 11.16 11.30 -22.36
N ALA A 111 12.41 10.95 -22.03
CA ALA A 111 13.04 9.67 -22.38
C ALA A 111 12.51 8.42 -21.64
N SER A 112 11.67 8.56 -20.61
CA SER A 112 11.10 7.41 -19.88
C SER A 112 9.69 7.03 -20.33
N LEU A 113 9.06 7.86 -21.17
CA LEU A 113 7.69 7.69 -21.63
C LEU A 113 7.61 7.09 -23.02
N ASP A 114 8.73 6.76 -23.66
CA ASP A 114 8.76 6.25 -25.04
C ASP A 114 7.91 4.97 -25.22
N GLY A 115 7.79 4.15 -24.16
CA GLY A 115 6.91 2.97 -24.14
C GLY A 115 5.40 3.27 -24.05
N ILE A 116 5.02 4.48 -23.63
CA ILE A 116 3.63 4.91 -23.36
C ILE A 116 3.16 5.96 -24.38
N ALA A 117 4.01 6.94 -24.69
CA ALA A 117 3.65 8.16 -25.42
C ALA A 117 3.16 7.89 -26.85
N ASN A 118 3.63 6.80 -27.47
CA ASN A 118 3.25 6.39 -28.81
C ASN A 118 2.19 5.29 -28.85
N ARG A 119 1.59 4.91 -27.71
CA ARG A 119 0.60 3.83 -27.63
C ARG A 119 -0.79 4.36 -27.29
N SER A 120 -1.79 3.66 -27.82
CA SER A 120 -3.20 3.80 -27.45
C SER A 120 -3.61 2.62 -26.58
N PHE A 121 -4.30 2.91 -25.48
CA PHE A 121 -4.79 1.91 -24.54
C PHE A 121 -6.30 1.76 -24.67
N ARG A 122 -6.81 0.55 -24.41
CA ARG A 122 -8.25 0.29 -24.31
C ARG A 122 -8.84 1.06 -23.12
N CYS A 123 -8.21 0.93 -21.96
CA CYS A 123 -8.56 1.72 -20.79
C CYS A 123 -7.39 1.91 -19.83
N VAL A 124 -7.50 2.94 -18.99
CA VAL A 124 -6.60 3.21 -17.87
C VAL A 124 -7.35 2.96 -16.56
N ILE A 125 -6.78 2.09 -15.74
CA ILE A 125 -7.28 1.74 -14.41
C ILE A 125 -6.22 2.17 -13.42
N ALA A 126 -6.49 3.19 -12.62
CA ALA A 126 -5.56 3.60 -11.57
C ALA A 126 -5.85 2.85 -10.26
N ASP A 127 -4.82 2.55 -9.45
CA ASP A 127 -5.02 2.09 -8.08
C ASP A 127 -5.80 3.15 -7.27
N ILE A 128 -6.44 2.70 -6.20
CA ILE A 128 -7.32 3.55 -5.41
C ILE A 128 -6.60 4.64 -4.61
N HIS A 129 -5.27 4.61 -4.50
CA HIS A 129 -4.43 5.62 -3.84
C HIS A 129 -3.72 6.55 -4.83
N THR A 130 -3.75 6.24 -6.13
CA THR A 130 -3.01 6.95 -7.18
C THR A 130 -3.39 8.42 -7.20
N PHE A 131 -4.66 8.72 -6.98
CA PHE A 131 -5.19 10.09 -6.95
C PHE A 131 -5.20 10.71 -5.54
N TYR A 132 -4.72 9.99 -4.52
CA TYR A 132 -4.65 10.42 -3.13
C TYR A 132 -3.20 10.70 -2.73
N GLY A 133 -2.58 11.62 -3.47
CA GLY A 133 -1.20 12.08 -3.27
C GLY A 133 -0.23 11.72 -4.39
N GLY A 134 -0.56 10.76 -5.26
CA GLY A 134 0.26 10.37 -6.42
C GLY A 134 0.03 11.25 -7.66
N LEU A 135 -1.12 11.93 -7.78
CA LEU A 135 -1.46 12.74 -8.95
C LEU A 135 -0.40 13.79 -9.28
N PHE A 136 0.15 14.47 -8.27
CA PHE A 136 1.22 15.47 -8.45
C PHE A 136 2.44 14.95 -9.20
N ALA A 137 2.73 13.66 -9.05
CA ALA A 137 3.90 13.03 -9.65
C ALA A 137 3.59 12.31 -10.96
N LEU A 138 2.34 11.93 -11.19
CA LEU A 138 1.93 11.18 -12.38
C LEU A 138 1.16 12.03 -13.40
N ASP A 139 0.93 13.30 -13.10
CA ASP A 139 0.15 14.24 -13.90
C ASP A 139 0.52 14.22 -15.38
N ALA A 140 1.80 14.54 -15.68
CA ALA A 140 2.32 14.58 -17.04
C ALA A 140 2.23 13.23 -17.75
N VAL A 141 2.42 12.14 -17.01
CA VAL A 141 2.33 10.77 -17.56
C VAL A 141 0.88 10.44 -17.92
N LEU A 142 -0.05 10.68 -17.01
CA LEU A 142 -1.49 10.41 -17.20
C LEU A 142 -2.10 11.32 -18.27
N ALA A 143 -1.58 12.54 -18.45
CA ALA A 143 -1.96 13.44 -19.54
C ALA A 143 -1.47 12.92 -20.91
N ALA A 144 -0.28 12.34 -20.96
CA ALA A 144 0.31 11.82 -22.20
C ALA A 144 -0.30 10.47 -22.65
N VAL A 145 -0.81 9.66 -21.71
CA VAL A 145 -1.44 8.37 -22.02
C VAL A 145 -2.70 8.61 -22.88
N ARG A 146 -2.81 7.94 -24.02
CA ARG A 146 -4.01 7.92 -24.86
C ARG A 146 -4.85 6.69 -24.52
N ALA A 147 -6.11 6.87 -24.18
CA ALA A 147 -7.01 5.75 -23.88
C ALA A 147 -8.46 6.11 -24.19
N ASP A 148 -9.28 5.13 -24.56
CA ASP A 148 -10.72 5.35 -24.79
C ASP A 148 -11.42 5.74 -23.50
N ARG A 149 -11.02 5.10 -22.41
CA ARG A 149 -11.64 5.21 -21.10
C ARG A 149 -10.60 5.30 -20.01
N ARG A 150 -10.91 6.07 -18.98
CA ARG A 150 -10.02 6.29 -17.85
C ARG A 150 -10.86 6.28 -16.60
N PHE A 151 -10.47 5.53 -15.58
CA PHE A 151 -11.24 5.37 -14.37
C PHE A 151 -10.49 5.91 -13.16
N VAL A 152 -11.23 6.52 -12.24
CA VAL A 152 -10.74 6.94 -10.93
C VAL A 152 -11.72 6.53 -9.85
N TYR A 153 -11.20 6.11 -8.71
CA TYR A 153 -12.02 5.78 -7.56
C TYR A 153 -12.25 6.98 -6.63
N GLU A 154 -13.50 7.25 -6.30
CA GLU A 154 -13.89 8.30 -5.36
C GLU A 154 -13.67 7.90 -3.90
N GLY A 155 -13.80 6.62 -3.57
CA GLY A 155 -14.02 6.14 -2.19
C GLY A 155 -12.79 6.01 -1.31
N TYR A 156 -11.85 6.95 -1.32
CA TYR A 156 -10.80 6.94 -0.31
C TYR A 156 -11.32 7.41 1.05
N HIS A 157 -11.09 6.59 2.08
CA HIS A 157 -11.65 6.72 3.43
C HIS A 157 -11.00 7.81 4.31
N LEU A 158 -10.20 8.73 3.75
CA LEU A 158 -10.05 10.01 4.45
C LEU A 158 -11.47 10.55 4.59
N GLY A 159 -11.98 10.56 5.83
CA GLY A 159 -13.35 11.00 6.10
C GLY A 159 -13.63 12.27 5.32
N GLU A 160 -14.84 12.45 4.80
CA GLU A 160 -15.20 13.61 3.96
C GLU A 160 -14.74 14.94 4.59
N ASP A 161 -14.66 14.96 5.92
CA ASP A 161 -14.05 16.00 6.74
C ASP A 161 -12.57 16.33 6.49
N LEU A 162 -11.72 15.45 5.98
CA LEU A 162 -10.26 15.68 5.90
C LEU A 162 -9.82 16.14 4.51
N ALA A 163 -10.56 15.79 3.46
CA ALA A 163 -10.29 16.16 2.08
C ALA A 163 -11.61 16.41 1.33
N PRO A 164 -12.26 17.58 1.56
CA PRO A 164 -13.59 17.89 1.05
C PRO A 164 -13.61 18.18 -0.46
N GLU A 165 -12.49 18.60 -1.04
CA GLU A 165 -12.34 18.79 -2.48
C GLU A 165 -11.31 17.81 -3.04
N ARG A 166 -11.68 17.09 -4.09
CA ARG A 166 -10.83 16.10 -4.76
C ARG A 166 -10.78 16.43 -6.27
N PRO A 167 -9.70 17.04 -6.76
CA PRO A 167 -9.57 17.29 -8.20
C PRO A 167 -9.25 15.98 -8.91
N TYR A 168 -10.12 15.56 -9.81
CA TYR A 168 -9.85 14.48 -10.76
C TYR A 168 -9.43 15.07 -12.11
N PRO A 169 -8.48 14.44 -12.83
CA PRO A 169 -8.14 14.90 -14.18
C PRO A 169 -9.35 14.86 -15.13
N ALA A 170 -9.38 15.76 -16.09
CA ALA A 170 -10.43 15.76 -17.10
C ALA A 170 -10.38 14.47 -17.93
N GLY A 171 -11.55 13.98 -18.34
CA GLY A 171 -11.68 12.75 -19.14
C GLY A 171 -11.59 11.44 -18.32
N TYR A 172 -11.63 11.52 -17.00
CA TYR A 172 -11.78 10.36 -16.12
C TYR A 172 -13.23 10.15 -15.72
N GLU A 173 -13.69 8.91 -15.81
CA GLU A 173 -14.92 8.41 -15.24
C GLU A 173 -14.72 8.15 -13.75
N VAL A 174 -15.49 8.85 -12.93
CA VAL A 174 -15.45 8.72 -11.48
C VAL A 174 -16.31 7.53 -11.06
N VAL A 175 -15.67 6.52 -10.48
CA VAL A 175 -16.36 5.38 -9.86
C VAL A 175 -16.73 5.77 -8.43
N PRO A 176 -18.03 5.77 -8.08
CA PRO A 176 -18.49 6.16 -6.76
C PRO A 176 -17.90 5.30 -5.66
N LYS A 177 -17.75 5.89 -4.47
CA LYS A 177 -17.30 5.19 -3.28
C LYS A 177 -18.17 3.95 -2.98
N TYR A 178 -17.55 2.96 -2.36
CA TYR A 178 -18.27 1.86 -1.73
C TYR A 178 -19.05 2.42 -0.54
N GLU A 179 -20.35 2.15 -0.51
CA GLU A 179 -21.24 2.53 0.59
C GLU A 179 -21.58 1.29 1.40
N ASP A 180 -21.33 1.35 2.69
CA ASP A 180 -21.78 0.34 3.63
C ASP A 180 -23.30 0.50 3.78
N GLY A 181 -24.05 -0.61 3.66
CA GLY A 181 -25.51 -0.60 3.68
C GLY A 181 -26.13 0.25 4.79
N GLU A 182 -27.32 0.80 4.53
CA GLU A 182 -28.06 1.74 5.37
C GLU A 182 -28.05 1.36 6.86
N GLY A 183 -27.24 2.07 7.65
CA GLY A 183 -27.08 1.72 9.05
C GLY A 183 -26.12 2.58 9.85
N GLY A 184 -26.02 3.89 9.57
CA GLY A 184 -25.66 4.99 10.49
C GLY A 184 -24.47 4.89 11.47
N GLY A 185 -23.70 3.80 11.48
CA GLY A 185 -22.62 3.52 12.40
C GLY A 185 -21.44 2.98 11.62
N LYS A 186 -20.22 3.48 11.93
CA LYS A 186 -19.00 3.04 11.27
C LYS A 186 -18.75 1.55 11.53
N ASN A 187 -19.18 0.69 10.62
CA ASN A 187 -18.69 -0.69 10.59
C ASN A 187 -17.24 -0.66 10.08
N PHE A 188 -16.27 -0.80 10.99
CA PHE A 188 -14.86 -0.70 10.62
C PHE A 188 -14.38 -1.83 9.70
N ALA A 189 -15.05 -2.99 9.73
CA ALA A 189 -14.67 -4.11 8.88
C ALA A 189 -14.90 -3.81 7.39
N SER A 190 -15.94 -3.02 7.08
CA SER A 190 -16.31 -2.67 5.72
C SER A 190 -15.52 -1.48 5.14
N CYS A 191 -14.83 -0.72 6.01
CA CYS A 191 -13.88 0.34 5.63
C CYS A 191 -12.54 -0.18 5.08
N HIS A 192 -12.32 -1.49 5.10
CA HIS A 192 -11.05 -2.08 4.70
C HIS A 192 -10.78 -1.91 3.21
N LEU A 193 -9.52 -1.63 2.87
CA LEU A 193 -9.06 -1.36 1.51
C LEU A 193 -9.51 -2.41 0.48
N LEU A 194 -9.52 -3.68 0.88
CA LEU A 194 -9.89 -4.79 0.01
C LEU A 194 -11.34 -4.71 -0.50
N HIS A 195 -12.29 -4.22 0.32
CA HIS A 195 -13.67 -4.00 -0.11
C HIS A 195 -13.74 -2.88 -1.15
N HIS A 196 -13.01 -1.80 -0.91
CA HIS A 196 -12.91 -0.66 -1.83
C HIS A 196 -12.25 -1.07 -3.16
N ASN A 197 -11.16 -1.84 -3.13
CA ASN A 197 -10.51 -2.39 -4.33
C ASN A 197 -11.48 -3.28 -5.13
N ALA A 198 -12.15 -4.21 -4.44
CA ALA A 198 -13.08 -5.13 -5.10
C ALA A 198 -14.28 -4.39 -5.72
N HIS A 199 -14.89 -3.47 -4.99
CA HIS A 199 -15.97 -2.63 -5.51
C HIS A 199 -15.52 -1.81 -6.72
N TYR A 200 -14.42 -1.07 -6.58
CA TYR A 200 -13.89 -0.23 -7.65
C TYR A 200 -13.63 -1.03 -8.93
N ILE A 201 -12.91 -2.14 -8.84
CA ILE A 201 -12.56 -2.95 -10.00
C ILE A 201 -13.80 -3.63 -10.60
N ARG A 202 -14.78 -4.10 -9.80
CA ARG A 202 -16.06 -4.61 -10.33
C ARG A 202 -16.80 -3.56 -11.14
N ARG A 203 -16.86 -2.32 -10.64
CA ARG A 203 -17.51 -1.22 -11.36
C ARG A 203 -16.76 -0.92 -12.66
N VAL A 204 -15.43 -0.85 -12.65
CA VAL A 204 -14.62 -0.66 -13.86
C VAL A 204 -14.88 -1.76 -14.90
N LEU A 205 -14.93 -3.02 -14.48
CA LEU A 205 -15.20 -4.16 -15.37
C LEU A 205 -16.61 -4.07 -15.98
N ALA A 206 -17.63 -3.76 -15.17
CA ALA A 206 -18.99 -3.55 -15.64
C ALA A 206 -19.08 -2.40 -16.65
N HIS A 207 -18.38 -1.29 -16.38
CA HIS A 207 -18.28 -0.19 -17.34
C HIS A 207 -17.66 -0.67 -18.65
N CYS A 208 -16.58 -1.45 -18.59
CA CYS A 208 -15.90 -2.00 -19.77
C CYS A 208 -16.65 -3.13 -20.50
N GLY A 209 -17.84 -3.53 -20.04
CA GLY A 209 -18.60 -4.66 -20.59
C GLY A 209 -17.91 -6.00 -20.39
N VAL A 210 -17.14 -6.14 -19.30
CA VAL A 210 -16.38 -7.35 -18.97
C VAL A 210 -17.10 -8.11 -17.87
N GLU A 211 -17.47 -9.35 -18.17
CA GLU A 211 -18.09 -10.25 -17.20
C GLU A 211 -17.06 -10.75 -16.17
N THR A 212 -17.50 -10.83 -14.92
CA THR A 212 -16.67 -11.32 -13.80
C THR A 212 -17.17 -12.65 -13.31
N ASP A 213 -16.25 -13.53 -12.93
CA ASP A 213 -16.55 -14.71 -12.13
C ASP A 213 -17.27 -14.25 -10.84
N GLY A 214 -18.53 -14.66 -10.66
CA GLY A 214 -19.29 -14.35 -9.46
C GLY A 214 -18.77 -15.08 -8.22
N GLY A 215 -19.11 -14.58 -7.03
CA GLY A 215 -19.13 -15.37 -5.79
C GLY A 215 -17.84 -15.48 -4.96
N GLU A 216 -16.65 -15.23 -5.49
CA GLU A 216 -15.40 -15.36 -4.70
C GLU A 216 -14.85 -13.99 -4.23
N ALA A 217 -14.37 -13.92 -2.98
CA ALA A 217 -13.54 -12.81 -2.54
C ALA A 217 -12.25 -12.77 -3.36
N TRP A 218 -11.87 -11.61 -3.88
CA TRP A 218 -10.59 -11.45 -4.60
C TRP A 218 -9.43 -11.39 -3.61
N ARG A 219 -9.12 -12.55 -3.03
CA ARG A 219 -8.07 -12.71 -2.02
C ARG A 219 -6.70 -12.39 -2.63
N PRO A 220 -5.94 -11.47 -2.02
CA PRO A 220 -4.52 -11.29 -2.31
C PRO A 220 -3.75 -12.60 -2.24
N ASP A 221 -2.74 -12.71 -3.09
CA ASP A 221 -2.00 -13.95 -3.30
C ASP A 221 -0.57 -13.62 -3.76
N LEU A 222 0.38 -14.45 -3.34
CA LEU A 222 1.81 -14.41 -3.67
C LEU A 222 2.36 -15.84 -3.90
N ASP A 223 1.52 -16.77 -4.36
CA ASP A 223 1.86 -18.18 -4.62
C ASP A 223 3.05 -18.37 -5.57
N HIS A 224 3.33 -17.38 -6.43
CA HIS A 224 4.50 -17.39 -7.33
C HIS A 224 5.84 -17.27 -6.59
N VAL A 225 5.84 -16.80 -5.34
CA VAL A 225 7.04 -16.81 -4.50
C VAL A 225 7.35 -18.29 -4.23
N GLY A 226 8.50 -18.79 -4.66
CA GLY A 226 8.93 -20.16 -4.36
C GLY A 226 9.46 -20.30 -2.92
N SER A 227 10.06 -21.45 -2.61
CA SER A 227 10.82 -21.62 -1.37
C SER A 227 11.92 -20.54 -1.25
N GLY A 228 12.18 -20.14 0.00
CA GLY A 228 13.25 -19.23 0.37
C GLY A 228 14.49 -19.91 0.94
N ALA A 229 14.61 -21.24 0.84
CA ALA A 229 15.77 -21.98 1.35
C ALA A 229 17.10 -21.46 0.77
N ASP A 230 17.12 -21.05 -0.50
CA ASP A 230 18.29 -20.45 -1.14
C ASP A 230 18.67 -19.10 -0.51
N ALA A 231 17.67 -18.28 -0.19
CA ALA A 231 17.89 -17.01 0.49
C ALA A 231 18.39 -17.26 1.93
N CYS A 232 17.79 -18.22 2.64
CA CYS A 232 18.22 -18.62 3.98
C CYS A 232 19.68 -19.07 4.01
N HIS A 233 20.07 -19.99 3.11
CA HIS A 233 21.46 -20.43 2.96
C HIS A 233 22.40 -19.26 2.62
N ARG A 234 22.04 -18.43 1.63
CA ARG A 234 22.84 -17.26 1.22
C ARG A 234 23.09 -16.30 2.38
N PHE A 235 22.08 -16.11 3.23
CA PHE A 235 22.17 -15.22 4.38
C PHE A 235 22.46 -15.96 5.68
N GLY A 236 22.89 -17.23 5.63
CA GLY A 236 23.27 -18.04 6.79
C GLY A 236 22.25 -18.08 7.93
N VAL A 237 20.96 -18.10 7.61
CA VAL A 237 19.87 -18.29 8.59
C VAL A 237 19.21 -19.64 8.31
N GLU A 238 18.77 -20.33 9.36
CA GLU A 238 18.14 -21.65 9.23
C GLU A 238 16.62 -21.49 9.02
N PRO A 239 16.01 -22.06 7.97
CA PRO A 239 14.56 -22.03 7.76
C PRO A 239 13.79 -22.50 9.01
N GLY A 240 12.75 -21.77 9.40
CA GLY A 240 11.90 -22.10 10.55
C GLY A 240 12.50 -21.79 11.93
N GLU A 241 13.77 -21.36 12.02
CA GLU A 241 14.49 -21.16 13.28
C GLU A 241 14.74 -19.67 13.62
N TYR A 242 14.07 -18.75 12.92
CA TYR A 242 14.19 -17.31 13.17
C TYR A 242 12.87 -16.56 13.09
N VAL A 243 12.85 -15.40 13.76
CA VAL A 243 11.79 -14.42 13.67
C VAL A 243 12.21 -13.33 12.69
N ALA A 244 11.50 -13.22 11.56
CA ALA A 244 11.67 -12.11 10.64
C ALA A 244 11.08 -10.84 11.27
N TRP A 245 11.87 -9.77 11.31
CA TRP A 245 11.50 -8.53 11.98
C TRP A 245 11.58 -7.35 11.02
N GLN A 246 10.51 -6.57 10.96
CA GLN A 246 10.50 -5.26 10.31
C GLN A 246 10.69 -4.16 11.36
N PRO A 247 11.88 -3.54 11.46
CA PRO A 247 12.15 -2.51 12.47
C PRO A 247 11.51 -1.16 12.13
N LEU A 248 11.41 -0.82 10.83
CA LEU A 248 11.10 0.52 10.34
C LEU A 248 10.12 0.47 9.17
N SER A 249 9.37 1.55 8.98
CA SER A 249 8.46 1.73 7.85
C SER A 249 8.84 2.93 6.96
N ASP A 250 8.26 3.00 5.76
CA ASP A 250 8.38 4.15 4.85
C ASP A 250 7.68 5.41 5.41
N ASN A 251 6.80 5.25 6.40
CA ASN A 251 6.15 6.35 7.09
C ASN A 251 6.50 6.30 8.56
N ARG A 252 7.62 6.94 8.95
CA ARG A 252 8.16 6.98 10.32
C ARG A 252 7.15 7.29 11.43
N ARG A 253 6.03 7.94 11.08
CA ARG A 253 4.93 8.18 12.02
C ARG A 253 4.24 6.89 12.50
N LYS A 254 4.44 5.78 11.78
CA LYS A 254 3.98 4.44 12.08
C LYS A 254 5.10 3.55 12.65
N ASP A 255 6.26 4.10 13.00
CA ASP A 255 7.32 3.31 13.60
C ASP A 255 7.05 3.10 15.10
N TYR A 256 7.18 1.86 15.55
CA TYR A 256 7.16 1.52 16.97
C TYR A 256 8.52 1.91 17.58
N PRO A 257 8.56 2.55 18.77
CA PRO A 257 9.82 3.07 19.30
C PRO A 257 10.88 1.99 19.48
N MET A 258 12.11 2.25 19.06
CA MET A 258 13.19 1.25 19.11
C MET A 258 13.48 0.75 20.54
N ALA A 259 13.33 1.59 21.56
CA ALA A 259 13.43 1.16 22.96
C ALA A 259 12.40 0.08 23.32
N ARG A 260 11.19 0.17 22.77
CA ARG A 260 10.14 -0.84 22.96
C ARG A 260 10.41 -2.11 22.15
N TRP A 261 10.97 -1.98 20.96
CA TRP A 261 11.50 -3.14 20.23
C TRP A 261 12.58 -3.86 21.03
N ALA A 262 13.51 -3.12 21.65
CA ALA A 262 14.55 -3.69 22.50
C ALA A 262 13.99 -4.39 23.74
N GLU A 263 12.94 -3.86 24.38
CA GLU A 263 12.21 -4.57 25.44
C GLU A 263 11.56 -5.85 24.92
N THR A 264 10.93 -5.79 23.75
CA THR A 264 10.22 -6.93 23.14
C THR A 264 11.18 -8.07 22.78
N ILE A 265 12.26 -7.75 22.06
CA ILE A 265 13.24 -8.74 21.59
C ILE A 265 13.98 -9.40 22.76
N ARG A 266 14.34 -8.64 23.80
CA ARG A 266 14.98 -9.18 25.02
C ARG A 266 14.12 -10.16 25.79
N ALA A 267 12.80 -10.20 25.55
CA ALA A 267 11.90 -11.15 26.20
C ALA A 267 11.98 -12.57 25.61
N PHE A 268 12.77 -12.77 24.54
CA PHE A 268 12.94 -14.03 23.81
C PHE A 268 14.45 -14.31 23.54
N PRO A 269 15.27 -14.44 24.59
CA PRO A 269 16.73 -14.60 24.44
C PRO A 269 17.14 -15.87 23.66
N GLU A 270 16.26 -16.87 23.59
CA GLU A 270 16.45 -18.13 22.86
C GLU A 270 16.18 -18.02 21.35
N MET A 271 15.57 -16.91 20.89
CA MET A 271 15.16 -16.76 19.50
C MET A 271 16.13 -15.88 18.72
N GLN A 272 16.44 -16.29 17.49
CA GLN A 272 17.16 -15.45 16.55
C GLN A 272 16.22 -14.47 15.85
N PHE A 273 16.36 -13.18 16.13
CA PHE A 273 15.66 -12.13 15.38
C PHE A 273 16.50 -11.69 14.18
N VAL A 274 15.83 -11.55 13.03
CA VAL A 274 16.43 -11.11 11.78
C VAL A 274 15.74 -9.84 11.30
N ALA A 275 16.42 -8.70 11.38
CA ALA A 275 15.94 -7.44 10.83
C ALA A 275 16.01 -7.47 9.30
N LEU A 276 14.86 -7.38 8.64
CA LEU A 276 14.75 -7.30 7.18
C LEU A 276 14.75 -5.85 6.72
N VAL A 277 15.74 -5.49 5.90
CA VAL A 277 16.03 -4.10 5.56
C VAL A 277 16.16 -3.92 4.05
N GLU A 278 15.69 -2.78 3.55
CA GLU A 278 15.81 -2.39 2.15
C GLU A 278 17.25 -1.95 1.80
N PRO A 279 17.70 -2.11 0.55
CA PRO A 279 19.03 -1.70 0.12
C PRO A 279 19.37 -0.24 0.48
N GLY A 280 20.55 -0.01 1.06
CA GLY A 280 21.03 1.29 1.51
C GLY A 280 20.56 1.71 2.90
N ARG A 281 19.98 0.81 3.70
CA ARG A 281 19.46 1.12 5.05
C ARG A 281 20.03 0.23 6.16
N ALA A 282 20.90 -0.72 5.83
CA ALA A 282 21.55 -1.59 6.82
C ALA A 282 22.19 -0.79 7.97
N ASP A 283 23.01 0.22 7.65
CA ASP A 283 23.74 1.01 8.65
C ASP A 283 22.83 1.80 9.59
N GLU A 284 21.65 2.22 9.11
CA GLU A 284 20.65 2.90 9.94
C GLU A 284 20.09 1.94 11.01
N VAL A 285 19.75 0.73 10.58
CA VAL A 285 19.16 -0.29 11.44
C VAL A 285 20.21 -0.86 12.38
N SER A 286 21.40 -1.22 11.90
CA SER A 286 22.48 -1.80 12.71
C SER A 286 22.90 -0.93 13.89
N ARG A 287 22.80 0.40 13.76
CA ARG A 287 23.12 1.35 14.86
C ARG A 287 22.10 1.37 15.99
N THR A 288 20.88 0.91 15.72
CA THR A 288 19.74 1.05 16.64
C THR A 288 19.09 -0.28 17.00
N ALA A 289 19.38 -1.34 16.24
CA ALA A 289 18.89 -2.68 16.47
C ALA A 289 19.35 -3.20 17.85
N PRO A 290 18.49 -3.94 18.56
CA PRO A 290 18.90 -4.61 19.80
C PRO A 290 20.06 -5.58 19.60
N GLN A 291 20.86 -5.78 20.65
CA GLN A 291 21.97 -6.73 20.64
C GLN A 291 21.47 -8.15 20.29
N GLY A 292 22.23 -8.87 19.47
CA GLY A 292 21.90 -10.23 19.04
C GLY A 292 20.99 -10.29 17.80
N VAL A 293 20.43 -9.17 17.35
CA VAL A 293 19.68 -9.12 16.10
C VAL A 293 20.64 -9.18 14.91
N ARG A 294 20.34 -10.08 13.95
CA ARG A 294 21.02 -10.09 12.66
C ARG A 294 20.33 -9.11 11.71
N VAL A 295 21.09 -8.21 11.10
CA VAL A 295 20.56 -7.29 10.08
C VAL A 295 20.84 -7.86 8.69
N ILE A 296 19.80 -8.09 7.90
CA ILE A 296 19.89 -8.56 6.51
C ILE A 296 19.31 -7.51 5.58
N GLU A 297 20.17 -6.98 4.71
CA GLU A 297 19.80 -6.08 3.63
C GLU A 297 19.69 -6.88 2.32
N THR A 298 18.53 -6.82 1.67
CA THR A 298 18.29 -7.56 0.43
C THR A 298 17.16 -6.96 -0.41
N SER A 299 17.00 -7.44 -1.63
CA SER A 299 15.91 -7.03 -2.53
C SER A 299 14.55 -7.47 -2.01
N LEU A 300 13.46 -6.91 -2.55
CA LEU A 300 12.10 -7.34 -2.18
C LEU A 300 11.89 -8.85 -2.37
N THR A 301 12.45 -9.44 -3.44
CA THR A 301 12.41 -10.89 -3.66
C THR A 301 13.11 -11.66 -2.54
N GLY A 302 14.29 -11.20 -2.10
CA GLY A 302 15.00 -11.79 -0.97
C GLY A 302 14.22 -11.66 0.34
N VAL A 303 13.60 -10.52 0.58
CA VAL A 303 12.73 -10.29 1.75
C VAL A 303 11.54 -11.24 1.74
N MET A 304 10.82 -11.38 0.62
CA MET A 304 9.68 -12.31 0.52
C MET A 304 10.10 -13.76 0.81
N LYS A 305 11.24 -14.18 0.26
CA LYS A 305 11.80 -15.52 0.51
C LYS A 305 12.14 -15.74 1.98
N LEU A 306 12.77 -14.77 2.64
CA LEU A 306 13.06 -14.87 4.08
C LEU A 306 11.77 -14.88 4.91
N ILE A 307 10.80 -14.02 4.62
CA ILE A 307 9.51 -14.02 5.34
C ILE A 307 8.81 -15.38 5.20
N ARG A 308 8.85 -16.01 4.02
CA ARG A 308 8.22 -17.32 3.77
C ARG A 308 8.78 -18.43 4.66
N GLU A 309 10.09 -18.40 4.90
CA GLU A 309 10.79 -19.43 5.67
C GLU A 309 10.94 -19.05 7.16
N ALA A 310 10.45 -17.88 7.58
CA ALA A 310 10.53 -17.46 8.98
C ALA A 310 9.52 -18.25 9.83
N ARG A 311 9.88 -18.52 11.09
CA ARG A 311 8.95 -19.10 12.08
C ARG A 311 7.75 -18.19 12.33
N LEU A 312 8.06 -16.89 12.39
CA LEU A 312 7.15 -15.81 12.71
C LEU A 312 7.67 -14.55 12.03
N PHE A 313 6.77 -13.72 11.55
CA PHE A 313 7.06 -12.34 11.17
C PHE A 313 6.50 -11.38 12.21
N VAL A 314 7.30 -10.40 12.63
CA VAL A 314 6.88 -9.32 13.50
C VAL A 314 7.17 -7.99 12.81
N GLY A 315 6.17 -7.16 12.62
CA GLY A 315 6.34 -5.92 11.87
C GLY A 315 5.35 -4.83 12.20
N LEU A 316 5.28 -3.83 11.33
CA LEU A 316 4.49 -2.62 11.50
C LEU A 316 3.30 -2.61 10.52
N ASP A 317 2.39 -1.64 10.64
CA ASP A 317 1.38 -1.32 9.61
C ASP A 317 2.03 -0.84 8.30
N SER A 318 2.56 -1.80 7.53
CA SER A 318 3.44 -1.63 6.37
C SER A 318 3.33 -2.80 5.39
N GLY A 319 3.96 -2.65 4.21
CA GLY A 319 3.91 -3.62 3.12
C GLY A 319 4.41 -5.03 3.47
N LEU A 320 5.41 -5.15 4.34
CA LEU A 320 5.96 -6.46 4.70
C LEU A 320 4.99 -7.29 5.57
N SER A 321 4.20 -6.65 6.43
CA SER A 321 3.13 -7.32 7.17
C SER A 321 2.03 -7.85 6.25
N HIS A 322 1.71 -7.13 5.17
CA HIS A 322 0.80 -7.65 4.13
C HIS A 322 1.41 -8.86 3.42
N ILE A 323 2.68 -8.78 3.00
CA ILE A 323 3.41 -9.90 2.37
C ILE A 323 3.37 -11.14 3.26
N SER A 324 3.73 -10.99 4.53
CA SER A 324 3.76 -12.09 5.50
C SER A 324 2.38 -12.71 5.71
N THR A 325 1.36 -11.86 5.88
CA THR A 325 -0.03 -12.33 6.04
C THR A 325 -0.48 -13.13 4.82
N VAL A 326 -0.20 -12.62 3.61
CA VAL A 326 -0.64 -13.23 2.35
C VAL A 326 0.08 -14.54 2.06
N MET A 327 1.37 -14.66 2.39
CA MET A 327 2.14 -15.90 2.21
C MET A 327 1.84 -16.97 3.28
N GLY A 328 0.99 -16.68 4.26
CA GLY A 328 0.61 -17.64 5.29
C GLY A 328 1.57 -17.75 6.48
N THR A 329 2.69 -17.01 6.49
CA THR A 329 3.61 -16.95 7.63
C THR A 329 2.87 -16.41 8.86
N PRO A 330 2.99 -17.03 10.06
CA PRO A 330 2.50 -16.45 11.29
C PRO A 330 2.99 -15.00 11.43
N THR A 331 2.08 -14.07 11.74
CA THR A 331 2.34 -12.63 11.61
C THR A 331 1.81 -11.88 12.82
N VAL A 332 2.66 -11.08 13.46
CA VAL A 332 2.27 -10.07 14.46
C VAL A 332 2.45 -8.67 13.85
N CYS A 333 1.35 -7.96 13.58
CA CYS A 333 1.40 -6.54 13.21
C CYS A 333 1.29 -5.66 14.44
N VAL A 334 2.30 -4.86 14.71
CA VAL A 334 2.22 -3.72 15.62
C VAL A 334 1.68 -2.51 14.86
N CYS A 335 0.43 -2.19 15.11
CA CYS A 335 -0.39 -1.36 14.24
C CYS A 335 -0.85 -0.09 15.00
N PRO A 336 -0.75 1.12 14.43
CA PRO A 336 -1.29 2.32 15.07
C PRO A 336 -2.82 2.31 14.99
N ASP A 337 -3.49 2.62 16.09
CA ASP A 337 -4.96 2.78 16.13
C ASP A 337 -5.48 3.79 15.11
N SER A 338 -4.65 4.74 14.68
CA SER A 338 -5.01 5.80 13.74
C SER A 338 -5.43 5.31 12.34
N HIS A 339 -5.04 4.10 11.93
CA HIS A 339 -5.47 3.48 10.65
C HIS A 339 -6.21 2.15 10.83
N LEU A 340 -6.59 1.81 12.07
CA LEU A 340 -7.27 0.56 12.37
C LEU A 340 -8.58 0.45 11.57
N GLY A 341 -8.78 -0.70 10.93
CA GLY A 341 -9.87 -1.01 10.00
C GLY A 341 -9.56 -0.71 8.53
N TYR A 342 -8.57 0.13 8.24
CA TYR A 342 -8.26 0.50 6.85
C TYR A 342 -7.32 -0.49 6.15
N PHE A 343 -6.23 -0.89 6.82
CA PHE A 343 -5.24 -1.87 6.30
C PHE A 343 -5.18 -3.16 7.14
N PHE A 344 -5.46 -3.04 8.43
CA PHE A 344 -5.43 -4.14 9.40
C PHE A 344 -6.53 -3.89 10.45
N PRO A 345 -7.09 -4.95 11.06
CA PRO A 345 -6.97 -6.34 10.62
C PRO A 345 -7.62 -6.57 9.25
N TYR A 346 -7.28 -7.67 8.60
CA TYR A 346 -7.99 -8.08 7.37
C TYR A 346 -9.43 -8.49 7.72
N PRO A 347 -10.41 -8.28 6.82
CA PRO A 347 -11.77 -8.73 7.06
C PRO A 347 -11.85 -10.26 7.06
N GLU A 348 -12.67 -10.81 7.96
CA GLU A 348 -12.84 -12.27 8.13
C GLU A 348 -13.23 -12.98 6.82
N SER A 349 -14.00 -12.31 5.96
CA SER A 349 -14.41 -12.81 4.65
C SER A 349 -13.24 -13.12 3.70
N TYR A 350 -12.03 -12.63 3.99
CA TYR A 350 -10.82 -12.94 3.23
C TYR A 350 -10.01 -14.11 3.84
N GLY A 351 -10.42 -14.66 4.98
CA GLY A 351 -9.94 -15.94 5.49
C GLY A 351 -8.47 -15.99 5.96
N TYR A 352 -7.82 -14.86 6.22
CA TYR A 352 -6.47 -14.84 6.79
C TYR A 352 -6.54 -15.04 8.31
N ARG A 353 -5.99 -16.15 8.80
CA ARG A 353 -6.00 -16.52 10.23
C ARG A 353 -4.63 -16.46 10.89
N ASN A 354 -3.59 -16.25 10.09
CA ASN A 354 -2.18 -16.19 10.51
C ASN A 354 -1.75 -14.77 10.95
N LEU A 355 -2.67 -13.83 11.16
CA LEU A 355 -2.38 -12.45 11.52
C LEU A 355 -2.95 -12.11 12.91
N HIS A 356 -2.07 -11.68 13.81
CA HIS A 356 -2.40 -11.04 15.07
C HIS A 356 -2.11 -9.53 14.96
N THR A 357 -3.14 -8.69 15.08
CA THR A 357 -2.99 -7.23 15.07
C THR A 357 -2.93 -6.69 16.50
N VAL A 358 -1.80 -6.07 16.88
CA VAL A 358 -1.56 -5.47 18.20
C VAL A 358 -1.80 -3.97 18.12
N VAL A 359 -2.69 -3.47 18.97
CA VAL A 359 -3.09 -2.05 19.06
C VAL A 359 -3.15 -1.59 20.50
N HIS A 360 -3.24 -0.28 20.73
CA HIS A 360 -3.29 0.26 22.08
C HIS A 360 -4.74 0.35 22.58
N PRO A 361 -5.14 -0.41 23.62
CA PRO A 361 -6.54 -0.48 24.06
C PRO A 361 -7.14 0.89 24.40
N ASP A 362 -6.38 1.75 25.08
CA ASP A 362 -6.83 3.08 25.48
C ASP A 362 -7.14 4.04 24.31
N TYR A 363 -6.64 3.75 23.10
CA TYR A 363 -6.88 4.58 21.92
C TYR A 363 -7.95 4.01 20.99
N LEU A 364 -8.51 2.84 21.29
CA LEU A 364 -9.64 2.26 20.56
C LEU A 364 -10.85 3.22 20.42
N PRO A 365 -11.19 4.08 21.40
CA PRO A 365 -12.27 5.06 21.24
C PRO A 365 -12.00 6.15 20.18
N CYS A 366 -10.72 6.36 19.80
CA CYS A 366 -10.32 7.34 18.80
C CYS A 366 -9.63 6.73 17.56
N ARG A 367 -9.77 5.42 17.40
CA ARG A 367 -9.25 4.66 16.25
C ARG A 367 -9.77 5.21 14.91
N GLY A 368 -9.01 4.98 13.84
CA GLY A 368 -9.34 5.46 12.50
C GLY A 368 -9.28 6.99 12.38
N CYS A 369 -8.50 7.67 13.23
CA CYS A 369 -8.35 9.13 13.17
C CYS A 369 -7.42 9.63 12.06
N PHE A 370 -6.79 8.75 11.26
CA PHE A 370 -5.88 9.13 10.17
C PHE A 370 -4.79 10.13 10.59
N MET A 371 -4.15 9.84 11.73
CA MET A 371 -3.06 10.63 12.31
C MET A 371 -3.46 12.05 12.74
N THR A 372 -4.76 12.36 12.85
CA THR A 372 -5.26 13.60 13.45
C THR A 372 -5.64 13.36 14.91
N CYS A 373 -4.62 13.09 15.73
CA CYS A 373 -4.77 12.71 17.13
C CYS A 373 -5.61 13.72 17.92
N ARG A 374 -6.49 13.24 18.83
CA ARG A 374 -7.29 14.14 19.69
C ARG A 374 -6.60 14.50 21.01
N HIS A 375 -5.48 13.85 21.31
CA HIS A 375 -4.77 13.94 22.59
C HIS A 375 -3.49 14.80 22.53
N GLU A 376 -3.00 15.12 21.33
CA GLU A 376 -1.80 15.95 21.13
C GLU A 376 -1.95 16.81 19.85
N PRO A 377 -1.17 17.91 19.72
CA PRO A 377 -1.14 18.69 18.48
C PRO A 377 -0.59 17.86 17.31
N LEU A 378 -1.05 18.18 16.09
CA LEU A 378 -0.61 17.51 14.86
C LEU A 378 0.91 17.52 14.68
N THR A 379 1.59 18.59 15.15
CA THR A 379 3.06 18.70 15.10
C THR A 379 3.74 17.58 15.89
N SER A 380 3.19 17.15 17.03
CA SER A 380 3.71 16.01 17.79
C SER A 380 3.57 14.71 17.00
N THR A 381 2.41 14.46 16.39
CA THR A 381 2.21 13.26 15.56
C THR A 381 3.10 13.27 14.31
N VAL A 382 3.35 14.44 13.71
CA VAL A 382 4.24 14.57 12.54
C VAL A 382 5.70 14.33 12.90
N THR A 383 6.17 14.86 14.03
CA THR A 383 7.60 14.83 14.41
C THR A 383 8.00 13.59 15.20
N ARG A 384 7.09 13.04 16.00
CA ARG A 384 7.37 11.96 16.97
C ARG A 384 6.54 10.70 16.70
N GLY A 385 5.77 10.67 15.62
CA GLY A 385 4.85 9.58 15.26
C GLY A 385 3.58 9.49 16.11
N ALA A 386 2.74 8.52 15.75
CA ALA A 386 1.42 8.34 16.33
C ALA A 386 1.50 8.08 17.84
N LEU A 387 0.79 8.88 18.64
CA LEU A 387 0.78 8.74 20.09
C LEU A 387 0.38 7.33 20.54
N CYS A 388 -0.68 6.77 19.95
CA CYS A 388 -1.17 5.42 20.28
C CYS A 388 -0.11 4.34 20.07
N LEU A 389 0.76 4.49 19.07
CA LEU A 389 1.83 3.55 18.81
C LEU A 389 3.06 3.83 19.69
N ARG A 390 3.41 5.12 19.88
CA ARG A 390 4.55 5.53 20.72
C ARG A 390 4.37 5.13 22.18
N THR A 391 3.12 5.04 22.64
CA THR A 391 2.76 4.67 24.02
C THR A 391 2.36 3.21 24.17
N LEU A 392 2.26 2.44 23.08
CA LEU A 392 1.87 1.03 23.12
C LEU A 392 2.87 0.22 23.98
N PRO A 393 2.43 -0.43 25.06
CA PRO A 393 3.33 -1.20 25.93
C PRO A 393 3.92 -2.43 25.23
N SER A 394 5.21 -2.69 25.43
CA SER A 394 5.91 -3.86 24.88
C SER A 394 5.30 -5.19 25.32
N ARG A 395 4.73 -5.24 26.54
CA ARG A 395 4.03 -6.43 27.06
C ARG A 395 2.96 -6.97 26.10
N LEU A 396 2.21 -6.10 25.41
CA LEU A 396 1.16 -6.52 24.48
C LEU A 396 1.75 -7.16 23.21
N VAL A 397 2.88 -6.64 22.75
CA VAL A 397 3.61 -7.21 21.61
C VAL A 397 4.23 -8.56 22.01
N ILE A 398 4.81 -8.64 23.21
CA ILE A 398 5.38 -9.88 23.76
C ILE A 398 4.31 -10.97 23.91
N GLU A 399 3.14 -10.64 24.47
CA GLU A 399 2.00 -11.55 24.60
C GLU A 399 1.53 -12.06 23.22
N ALA A 400 1.45 -11.17 22.22
CA ALA A 400 1.07 -11.55 20.86
C ALA A 400 2.09 -12.48 20.19
N ILE A 401 3.40 -12.22 20.37
CA ILE A 401 4.46 -13.10 19.87
C ILE A 401 4.36 -14.49 20.53
N ARG A 402 4.19 -14.56 21.85
CA ARG A 402 4.02 -15.85 22.57
C ARG A 402 2.81 -16.63 22.08
N SER A 403 1.71 -15.94 21.74
CA SER A 403 0.50 -16.58 21.23
C SER A 403 0.62 -17.08 19.78
N ALA A 404 1.59 -16.58 19.02
CA ALA A 404 1.76 -16.88 17.59
C ALA A 404 2.85 -17.94 17.33
N LEU A 405 3.66 -18.27 18.34
CA LEU A 405 4.71 -19.29 18.32
C LEU A 405 4.19 -20.65 18.77
#